data_AF-A0A7J9IF26-F1
#
_entry.id   AF-A0A7J9IF26-F1
#
_cell.length_a   1.000
_cell.length_b   1.000
_cell.length_c   1.000
_cell.angle_alpha   90.00
_cell.angle_beta   90.00
_cell.angle_gamma   90.00
#
_symmetry.space_group_name_H-M   'P 1'
#
loop_
_entity.id
_entity.type
_entity.pdbx_description
1 polymer ?
#
loop_
_entity_poly.entity_id
_entity_poly.type
_entity_poly.pdbx_seq_one_letter_code
_entity_poly.pdbx_strand_id
1 'polypeptide(L)'
;VYVRTEKGVLFEVKPHVRIPRTYKRFSGIISRCFRNSSSFSCTSSFSNSSDKLVKMRKYIDVVGDDVNLVFVVGAMVHGKIELDYIDDFIAISGYPLSAAMCIARITEALADKWSIL
;
A
#
# COMPACT_ATOMS: atom_id res chain seq x y z
N VAL A 1 -3.19 5.89 6.36
CA VAL A 1 -3.10 4.58 5.66
C VAL A 1 -4.51 4.12 5.37
N TYR A 2 -4.83 3.70 4.14
CA TYR A 2 -6.15 3.18 3.79
C TYR A 2 -6.10 1.68 3.56
N VAL A 3 -7.12 0.96 4.00
CA VAL A 3 -7.26 -0.48 3.81
C VAL A 3 -8.60 -0.76 3.16
N ARG A 4 -8.58 -1.36 1.97
CA ARG A 4 -9.78 -1.81 1.26
C ARG A 4 -9.88 -3.33 1.37
N THR A 5 -11.04 -3.81 1.77
CA THR A 5 -11.38 -5.24 1.78
C THR A 5 -11.97 -5.67 0.44
N GLU A 6 -11.92 -6.97 0.15
CA GLU A 6 -12.54 -7.56 -1.06
C GLU A 6 -14.06 -7.29 -1.13
N LYS A 7 -14.72 -7.16 0.02
CA LYS A 7 -16.16 -6.84 0.12
C LYS A 7 -16.47 -5.36 -0.15
N GLY A 8 -15.50 -4.59 -0.63
CA GLY A 8 -15.67 -3.17 -0.97
C GLY A 8 -15.65 -2.22 0.22
N VAL A 9 -15.41 -2.71 1.44
CA VAL A 9 -15.33 -1.84 2.63
C VAL A 9 -13.96 -1.19 2.70
N LEU A 10 -13.93 0.14 2.82
CA LEU A 10 -12.73 0.96 2.97
C LEU A 10 -12.62 1.49 4.39
N PHE A 11 -11.43 1.41 4.97
CA PHE A 11 -11.11 1.95 6.29
C PHE A 11 -9.91 2.88 6.23
N GLU A 12 -10.01 4.02 6.90
CA GLU A 12 -8.89 4.92 7.14
C GLU A 12 -8.27 4.63 8.51
N VAL A 13 -6.96 4.37 8.51
CA VAL A 13 -6.14 4.30 9.72
C VAL A 13 -5.43 5.63 9.89
N LYS A 14 -5.83 6.36 10.95
CA LYS A 14 -5.21 7.62 11.35
C LYS A 14 -3.80 7.38 11.88
N PRO A 15 -2.83 8.29 11.64
CA PRO A 15 -1.42 8.07 11.97
C PRO A 15 -1.13 7.94 13.47
N HIS A 16 -1.98 8.50 14.34
CA HIS A 16 -1.83 8.41 15.80
C HIS A 16 -2.30 7.07 16.37
N VAL A 17 -2.95 6.22 15.58
CA VAL A 17 -3.51 4.95 16.05
C VAL A 17 -2.39 3.93 16.23
N ARG A 18 -2.22 3.43 17.45
CA ARG A 18 -1.30 2.30 17.73
C ARG A 18 -1.97 0.98 17.38
N ILE A 19 -1.52 0.36 16.29
CA ILE A 19 -1.98 -0.97 15.89
C ILE A 19 -1.40 -2.02 16.86
N PRO A 20 -2.23 -2.94 17.42
CA PRO A 20 -1.73 -4.01 18.27
C PRO A 20 -0.72 -4.91 17.54
N ARG A 21 0.38 -5.23 18.23
CA ARG A 21 1.45 -6.10 17.69
C ARG A 21 1.08 -7.58 17.63
N THR A 22 0.02 -8.02 18.30
CA THR A 22 -0.42 -9.42 18.32
C THR A 22 -1.67 -9.63 17.48
N TYR A 23 -1.68 -10.71 16.70
CA TYR A 23 -2.80 -11.03 15.81
C TYR A 23 -4.15 -11.12 16.56
N LYS A 24 -4.17 -11.76 17.74
CA LYS A 24 -5.39 -11.90 18.54
C LYS A 24 -6.03 -10.56 18.91
N ARG A 25 -5.21 -9.55 19.23
CA ARG A 25 -5.71 -8.21 19.57
C ARG A 25 -6.08 -7.44 18.31
N PHE A 26 -5.31 -7.62 17.24
CA PHE A 26 -5.56 -7.01 15.95
C PHE A 26 -6.90 -7.44 15.34
N SER A 27 -7.19 -8.74 15.30
CA SER A 27 -8.46 -9.28 14.77
C SER A 27 -9.68 -8.79 15.58
N GLY A 28 -9.51 -8.64 16.90
CA GLY A 28 -10.53 -8.08 17.78
C GLY A 28 -10.88 -6.62 17.46
N ILE A 29 -9.89 -5.78 17.15
CA ILE A 29 -10.14 -4.38 16.80
C ILE A 29 -10.77 -4.26 15.40
N ILE A 30 -10.29 -5.02 14.43
CA ILE A 30 -10.82 -4.97 13.05
C ILE A 30 -12.27 -5.43 12.97
N SER A 31 -12.61 -6.51 13.67
CA SER A 31 -14.00 -6.99 13.73
C SER A 31 -14.96 -5.96 14.34
N ARG A 32 -14.45 -5.09 15.21
CA ARG A 32 -15.21 -3.96 15.78
C ARG A 32 -15.36 -2.80 14.80
N CYS A 33 -14.30 -2.46 14.06
CA CYS A 33 -14.31 -1.34 13.09
C CYS A 33 -15.19 -1.60 11.87
N PHE A 34 -15.45 -2.85 11.49
CA PHE A 34 -16.33 -3.22 10.35
C PHE A 34 -17.76 -2.67 10.45
N ARG A 35 -18.15 -2.15 11.62
CA ARG A 35 -19.53 -1.75 11.90
C ARG A 35 -19.89 -0.32 11.48
N ASN A 36 -18.91 0.53 11.14
CA ASN A 36 -19.13 1.92 10.67
C ASN A 36 -18.19 2.23 9.49
N SER A 37 -18.68 2.72 8.35
CA SER A 37 -17.84 2.96 7.16
C SER A 37 -18.21 4.23 6.40
N SER A 38 -17.19 4.92 5.88
CA SER A 38 -17.26 6.05 4.94
C SER A 38 -16.03 6.00 4.01
N SER A 39 -16.19 6.39 2.74
CA SER A 39 -15.34 6.00 1.58
C SER A 39 -14.68 7.20 0.86
N PHE A 40 -13.42 7.13 0.36
CA PHE A 40 -12.82 7.96 -0.75
C PHE A 40 -11.47 7.39 -1.30
N SER A 41 -10.97 7.86 -2.48
CA SER A 41 -10.17 7.11 -3.51
C SER A 41 -8.84 7.73 -4.03
N CYS A 42 -8.06 6.88 -4.75
CA CYS A 42 -7.05 7.07 -5.84
C CYS A 42 -5.61 6.65 -5.50
N THR A 43 -5.03 5.67 -6.24
CA THR A 43 -3.81 4.96 -5.82
C THR A 43 -3.12 4.07 -6.89
N SER A 44 -1.80 4.22 -7.08
CA SER A 44 -0.92 3.44 -8.00
C SER A 44 -0.56 2.05 -7.46
N SER A 45 -0.62 0.97 -8.25
CA SER A 45 -0.54 -0.41 -7.70
C SER A 45 0.74 -1.19 -8.04
N PHE A 46 1.19 -2.02 -7.10
CA PHE A 46 2.28 -2.96 -7.32
C PHE A 46 1.75 -4.36 -7.66
N SER A 47 2.19 -4.90 -8.81
CA SER A 47 1.88 -6.26 -9.25
C SER A 47 3.17 -6.97 -9.64
N ASN A 48 3.37 -8.19 -9.13
CA ASN A 48 4.49 -9.05 -9.52
C ASN A 48 4.45 -9.47 -11.00
N SER A 49 3.34 -9.21 -11.69
CA SER A 49 3.11 -9.58 -13.09
C SER A 49 3.25 -8.39 -14.05
N SER A 50 3.74 -7.23 -13.61
CA SER A 50 3.92 -6.08 -14.49
C SER A 50 5.29 -6.10 -15.18
N ASP A 51 5.31 -5.91 -16.49
CA ASP A 51 6.54 -5.91 -17.32
C ASP A 51 7.49 -4.73 -17.02
N LYS A 52 7.04 -3.72 -16.28
CA LYS A 52 7.82 -2.52 -15.92
C LYS A 52 8.57 -2.75 -14.60
N LEU A 53 9.78 -3.31 -14.69
CA LEU A 53 10.71 -3.39 -13.56
C LEU A 53 11.38 -2.03 -13.33
N VAL A 54 11.11 -1.41 -12.19
CA VAL A 54 11.62 -0.08 -11.86
C VAL A 54 12.36 -0.09 -10.53
N LYS A 55 13.55 0.54 -10.51
CA LYS A 55 14.24 0.83 -9.25
C LYS A 55 13.49 1.93 -8.51
N MET A 56 13.02 1.61 -7.31
CA MET A 56 12.16 2.50 -6.51
C MET A 56 12.76 3.90 -6.32
N ARG A 57 14.06 4.02 -6.04
CA ARG A 57 14.74 5.33 -5.91
C ARG A 57 14.55 6.22 -7.15
N LYS A 58 14.85 5.69 -8.33
CA LYS A 58 14.66 6.39 -9.60
C LYS A 58 13.19 6.76 -9.85
N TYR A 59 12.26 5.93 -9.41
CA TYR A 59 10.83 6.22 -9.55
C TYR A 59 10.42 7.43 -8.72
N ILE A 60 10.83 7.49 -7.45
CA ILE A 60 10.46 8.57 -6.53
C ILE A 60 11.22 9.87 -6.88
N ASP A 61 12.43 9.78 -7.45
CA ASP A 61 13.19 10.94 -7.94
C ASP A 61 12.51 11.62 -9.14
N VAL A 62 11.86 10.85 -10.02
CA VAL A 62 11.13 11.37 -11.18
C VAL A 62 9.83 12.05 -10.76
N VAL A 63 9.22 11.62 -9.65
CA VAL A 63 7.98 12.20 -9.17
C VAL A 63 8.29 13.44 -8.34
N GLY A 64 7.87 14.61 -8.84
CA GLY A 64 8.04 15.89 -8.15
C GLY A 64 7.31 15.95 -6.81
N ASP A 65 7.80 16.82 -5.92
CA ASP A 65 7.31 16.92 -4.53
C ASP A 65 5.90 17.53 -4.41
N ASP A 66 5.40 18.17 -5.48
CA ASP A 66 4.07 18.77 -5.54
C ASP A 66 2.93 17.77 -5.80
N VAL A 67 3.25 16.49 -6.02
CA VAL A 67 2.26 15.45 -6.36
C VAL A 67 1.99 14.53 -5.17
N ASN A 68 0.69 14.31 -4.88
CA ASN A 68 0.27 13.32 -3.90
C ASN A 68 0.46 11.89 -4.44
N LEU A 69 1.56 11.27 -4.04
CA LEU A 69 1.85 9.86 -4.33
C LEU A 69 0.99 8.94 -3.46
N VAL A 70 0.29 8.01 -4.09
CA VAL A 70 -0.49 7.01 -3.36
C VAL A 70 -0.15 5.63 -3.92
N PHE A 71 0.20 4.69 -3.05
CA PHE A 71 0.65 3.34 -3.39
C PHE A 71 -0.34 2.26 -2.91
N VAL A 72 -0.80 1.38 -3.80
CA VAL A 72 -1.64 0.20 -3.53
C VAL A 72 -0.73 -0.99 -3.48
N VAL A 73 -0.83 -1.72 -2.38
CA VAL A 73 -0.20 -3.01 -2.22
C VAL A 73 -1.28 -4.03 -1.98
N GLY A 74 -1.26 -5.12 -2.76
CA GLY A 74 -2.21 -6.21 -2.61
C GLY A 74 -1.93 -6.99 -1.34
N ALA A 75 -2.87 -7.00 -0.41
CA ALA A 75 -2.81 -7.80 0.80
C ALA A 75 -3.51 -9.17 0.61
N MET A 76 -3.24 -9.84 -0.52
CA MET A 76 -3.83 -11.11 -0.92
C MET A 76 -2.78 -12.22 -0.92
N VAL A 77 -3.20 -13.47 -0.68
CA VAL A 77 -2.31 -14.65 -0.73
C VAL A 77 -2.00 -15.03 -2.18
N HIS A 78 -3.03 -15.03 -3.03
CA HIS A 78 -2.93 -15.19 -4.48
C HIS A 78 -4.01 -14.32 -5.12
N GLY A 79 -3.70 -13.69 -6.25
CA GLY A 79 -4.64 -12.81 -6.94
C GLY A 79 -3.91 -11.64 -7.58
N LYS A 80 -4.59 -11.01 -8.54
CA LYS A 80 -4.12 -9.81 -9.19
C LYS A 80 -5.01 -8.66 -8.77
N ILE A 81 -4.38 -7.51 -8.55
CA ILE A 81 -5.10 -6.28 -8.25
C ILE A 81 -5.59 -5.72 -9.58
N GLU A 82 -6.90 -5.72 -9.81
CA GLU A 82 -7.53 -5.07 -10.96
C GLU A 82 -8.54 -4.07 -10.41
N LEU A 83 -8.20 -2.78 -10.50
CA LEU A 83 -9.04 -1.68 -10.05
C LEU A 83 -8.96 -0.55 -11.07
N ASP A 84 -10.10 0.07 -11.34
CA ASP A 84 -10.25 1.05 -12.43
C ASP A 84 -9.55 2.39 -12.17
N TYR A 85 -9.11 2.65 -10.93
CA TYR A 85 -8.42 3.88 -10.51
C TYR A 85 -6.89 3.74 -10.48
N ILE A 86 -6.35 2.66 -11.04
CA ILE A 86 -4.91 2.42 -11.10
C ILE A 86 -4.43 2.85 -12.49
N ASP A 87 -3.56 3.85 -12.53
CA ASP A 87 -3.01 4.33 -13.80
C ASP A 87 -1.87 3.43 -14.30
N ASP A 88 -1.00 2.98 -13.39
CA ASP A 88 0.20 2.23 -13.73
C ASP A 88 0.44 1.07 -12.75
N PHE A 89 0.95 -0.03 -13.32
CA PHE A 89 1.46 -1.20 -12.59
C PHE A 89 2.97 -1.25 -12.67
N ILE A 90 3.63 -1.31 -11.51
CA ILE A 90 5.08 -1.32 -11.39
C ILE A 90 5.54 -2.54 -10.59
N ALA A 91 6.67 -3.11 -10.99
CA ALA A 91 7.37 -4.16 -10.24
C ALA A 91 8.66 -3.59 -9.64
N ILE A 92 8.83 -3.78 -8.32
CA ILE A 92 10.05 -3.36 -7.58
C ILE A 92 11.13 -4.45 -7.63
N SER A 93 10.74 -5.70 -7.88
CA SER A 93 11.60 -6.88 -7.85
C SER A 93 11.16 -7.86 -8.92
N GLY A 94 12.12 -8.62 -9.49
CA GLY A 94 11.85 -9.74 -10.39
C GLY A 94 11.44 -11.04 -9.66
N TYR A 95 11.37 -10.99 -8.33
CA TYR A 95 10.93 -12.11 -7.48
C TYR A 95 9.63 -11.75 -6.76
N PRO A 96 8.74 -12.74 -6.51
CA PRO A 96 7.54 -12.52 -5.71
C PRO A 96 7.91 -12.07 -4.30
N LEU A 97 7.48 -10.85 -3.94
CA LEU A 97 7.67 -10.29 -2.61
C LEU A 97 6.37 -10.35 -1.81
N SER A 98 6.50 -10.50 -0.50
CA SER A 98 5.37 -10.34 0.40
C SER A 98 4.91 -8.87 0.43
N ALA A 99 3.63 -8.64 0.66
CA ALA A 99 3.07 -7.29 0.80
C ALA A 99 3.83 -6.45 1.84
N ALA A 100 4.22 -7.06 2.96
CA ALA A 100 5.00 -6.40 4.00
C ALA A 100 6.39 -5.95 3.51
N MET A 101 7.07 -6.78 2.71
CA MET A 101 8.38 -6.44 2.16
C MET A 101 8.27 -5.33 1.09
N CYS A 102 7.21 -5.36 0.27
CA CYS A 102 6.93 -4.28 -0.68
C CYS A 102 6.73 -2.95 0.06
N ILE A 103 5.89 -2.92 1.10
CA ILE A 103 5.64 -1.72 1.92
C ILE A 103 6.95 -1.22 2.53
N ALA A 104 7.76 -2.12 3.13
CA ALA A 104 9.04 -1.75 3.72
C ALA A 104 9.98 -1.08 2.70
N ARG A 105 10.08 -1.63 1.48
CA ARG A 105 10.91 -1.06 0.40
C ARG A 105 10.42 0.30 -0.08
N ILE A 106 9.09 0.50 -0.13
CA ILE A 106 8.50 1.79 -0.48
C ILE A 106 8.79 2.81 0.60
N THR A 107 8.56 2.47 1.87
CA THR A 107 8.80 3.40 2.98
C THR A 107 10.27 3.72 3.17
N GLU A 108 11.17 2.76 2.94
CA GLU A 108 12.63 2.95 2.96
C GLU A 108 13.05 3.96 1.88
N ALA A 109 12.59 3.78 0.65
CA ALA A 109 12.93 4.69 -0.44
C ALA A 109 12.33 6.10 -0.28
N LEU A 110 11.14 6.22 0.34
CA LEU A 110 10.57 7.52 0.69
C LEU A 110 11.32 8.20 1.84
N ALA A 111 11.75 7.43 2.85
CA ALA A 111 12.56 7.93 3.95
C ALA A 111 13.90 8.49 3.44
N ASP A 112 14.56 7.77 2.53
CA ASP A 112 15.78 8.23 1.86
C ASP A 112 15.56 9.56 1.11
N LYS A 113 14.50 9.66 0.30
CA LYS A 113 14.20 10.88 -0.47
C LYS A 113 13.97 12.10 0.44
N TRP A 114 13.20 11.92 1.51
CA TRP A 114 12.86 13.00 2.44
C TRP A 114 13.86 13.15 3.59
N SER A 115 14.99 12.43 3.56
CA SER A 115 16.02 12.46 4.61
C SER A 115 15.46 12.23 6.01
N ILE A 116 14.50 11.30 6.13
CA ILE A 116 13.92 10.86 7.40
C ILE A 116 14.77 9.68 7.90
N LEU A 117 15.38 9.84 9.08
CA LEU A 117 16.22 8.84 9.74
C LEU A 117 15.42 7.80 10.54
#